data_AF-A0A0S8IYP9-F1
#
_entry.id   AF-A0A0S8IYP9-F1
#
_cell.length_a   1.000
_cell.length_b   1.000
_cell.length_c   1.000
_cell.angle_alpha   90.00
_cell.angle_beta   90.00
_cell.angle_gamma   90.00
#
_symmetry.space_group_name_H-M   'P 1'
#
loop_
_entity.id
_entity.type
_entity.pdbx_description
1 polymer ?
#
loop_
_entity_poly.entity_id
_entity_poly.type
_entity_poly.pdbx_seq_one_letter_code
_entity_poly.pdbx_strand_id
1 'polypeptide(L)'
;MSKGFLKSRWKVFLIFLAVIGPGIITSNVDNDAGGIATYSIAGAHFGYSFLWSLIPITLVLIIIQEMSARMGVVSGKGLSDLIREKFGVKTTFYLLSALVLTNFGNTIAEFAGVASAMGIFGISTYLSMPL
;
A
#
# COMPACT_ATOMS: atom_id res chain seq x y z
N MET A 1 41.03 7.28 -16.01
CA MET A 1 40.11 6.21 -15.55
C MET A 1 38.97 6.85 -14.75
N SER A 2 37.84 7.29 -15.37
CA SER A 2 36.74 7.91 -14.59
C SER A 2 35.40 8.11 -15.36
N LYS A 3 35.41 8.49 -16.64
CA LYS A 3 34.16 8.89 -17.34
C LYS A 3 33.19 7.74 -17.68
N GLY A 4 33.70 6.52 -17.89
CA GLY A 4 32.86 5.34 -18.20
C GLY A 4 32.12 4.77 -16.99
N PHE A 5 32.75 4.78 -15.82
CA PHE A 5 32.19 4.26 -14.57
C PHE A 5 31.03 5.13 -14.06
N LEU A 6 31.16 6.46 -14.13
CA LEU A 6 30.09 7.38 -13.75
C LEU A 6 28.87 7.25 -14.69
N LYS A 7 29.08 7.16 -16.01
CA LYS A 7 28.00 6.93 -17.00
C LYS A 7 27.22 5.64 -16.70
N SER A 8 27.90 4.59 -16.21
CA SER A 8 27.26 3.33 -15.83
C SER A 8 26.38 3.50 -14.59
N ARG A 9 26.86 4.17 -13.54
CA ARG A 9 26.08 4.44 -12.32
C ARG A 9 24.85 5.31 -12.58
N TRP A 10 24.99 6.33 -13.43
CA TRP A 10 23.86 7.18 -13.85
C TRP A 10 22.80 6.38 -14.60
N LYS A 11 23.19 5.46 -15.49
CA LYS A 11 22.24 4.57 -16.17
C LYS A 11 21.50 3.65 -15.19
N VAL A 12 22.21 3.03 -14.24
CA VAL A 12 21.60 2.17 -13.21
C VAL A 12 20.61 2.94 -12.36
N PHE A 13 20.97 4.16 -11.94
CA PHE A 13 20.05 5.04 -11.20
C PHE A 13 18.78 5.37 -11.99
N LEU A 14 18.91 5.72 -13.28
CA LEU A 14 17.77 6.00 -14.14
C LEU A 14 16.87 4.76 -14.34
N ILE A 15 17.46 3.58 -14.48
CA ILE A 15 16.71 2.32 -14.56
C ILE A 15 15.98 2.05 -13.24
N PHE A 16 16.62 2.28 -12.11
CA PHE A 16 15.99 2.12 -10.80
C PHE A 16 14.76 3.05 -10.65
N LEU A 17 14.89 4.33 -11.02
CA LEU A 17 13.77 5.27 -11.02
C LEU A 17 12.63 4.84 -11.95
N ALA A 18 12.93 4.16 -13.07
CA ALA A 18 11.91 3.67 -13.98
C ALA A 18 11.11 2.48 -13.40
N VAL A 19 11.68 1.71 -12.47
CA VAL A 19 11.08 0.47 -11.93
C VAL A 19 10.53 0.62 -10.50
N ILE A 20 10.87 1.72 -9.79
CA ILE A 20 10.42 1.94 -8.40
C ILE A 20 8.92 2.20 -8.26
N GLY A 21 8.23 2.57 -9.35
CA GLY A 21 6.83 3.01 -9.36
C GLY A 21 5.86 2.10 -8.58
N PRO A 22 5.80 0.79 -8.88
CA PRO A 22 4.94 -0.14 -8.15
C PRO A 22 5.21 -0.16 -6.64
N GLY A 23 6.48 -0.07 -6.21
CA GLY A 23 6.84 -0.03 -4.79
C GLY A 23 6.32 1.21 -4.08
N ILE A 24 6.39 2.38 -4.74
CA ILE A 24 5.86 3.64 -4.20
C ILE A 24 4.33 3.58 -4.08
N ILE A 25 3.65 3.03 -5.09
CA ILE A 25 2.19 2.89 -5.06
C ILE A 25 1.79 2.01 -3.88
N THR A 26 2.38 0.84 -3.74
CA THR A 26 2.08 -0.08 -2.64
C THR A 26 2.39 0.53 -1.27
N SER A 27 3.50 1.25 -1.13
CA SER A 27 3.83 1.89 0.16
C SER A 27 2.86 3.02 0.56
N ASN A 28 2.25 3.70 -0.42
CA ASN A 28 1.23 4.72 -0.13
C ASN A 28 -0.11 4.06 0.26
N VAL A 29 -0.45 2.94 -0.36
CA VAL A 29 -1.66 2.17 -0.02
C VAL A 29 -1.60 1.62 1.41
N ASP A 30 -0.41 1.24 1.90
CA ASP A 30 -0.23 0.78 3.30
C ASP A 30 -0.32 1.93 4.34
N ASN A 31 -0.23 3.19 3.91
CA ASN A 31 -0.31 4.38 4.77
C ASN A 31 -1.62 5.15 4.53
N ASP A 32 -2.73 4.41 4.51
CA ASP A 32 -4.07 4.92 4.35
C ASP A 32 -4.57 5.68 5.61
N ALA A 33 -5.58 6.54 5.45
CA ALA A 33 -6.15 7.34 6.54
C ALA A 33 -6.62 6.48 7.72
N GLY A 34 -7.14 5.27 7.44
CA GLY A 34 -7.55 4.30 8.44
C GLY A 34 -6.37 3.77 9.26
N GLY A 35 -5.26 3.42 8.59
CA GLY A 35 -3.99 3.10 9.22
C GLY A 35 -3.50 4.25 10.09
N ILE A 36 -3.51 5.48 9.56
CA ILE A 36 -3.10 6.69 10.30
C ILE A 36 -3.88 6.86 11.60
N ALA A 37 -5.20 6.81 11.52
CA ALA A 37 -6.05 6.91 12.70
C ALA A 37 -5.72 5.81 13.72
N THR A 38 -5.55 4.58 13.27
CA THR A 38 -5.31 3.41 14.14
C THR A 38 -4.00 3.55 14.92
N TYR A 39 -2.88 3.84 14.25
CA TYR A 39 -1.61 3.99 14.95
C TYR A 39 -1.54 5.27 15.79
N SER A 40 -2.24 6.35 15.40
CA SER A 40 -2.31 7.57 16.22
C SER A 40 -3.08 7.33 17.51
N ILE A 41 -4.22 6.62 17.43
CA ILE A 41 -5.00 6.22 18.61
C ILE A 41 -4.17 5.27 19.49
N ALA A 42 -3.54 4.25 18.90
CA ALA A 42 -2.67 3.34 19.64
C ALA A 42 -1.52 4.10 20.34
N GLY A 43 -0.89 5.05 19.67
CA GLY A 43 0.16 5.91 20.25
C GLY A 43 -0.37 6.80 21.39
N ALA A 44 -1.58 7.35 21.26
CA ALA A 44 -2.20 8.15 22.32
C ALA A 44 -2.52 7.32 23.57
N HIS A 45 -2.95 6.06 23.41
CA HIS A 45 -3.31 5.17 24.52
C HIS A 45 -2.11 4.46 25.17
N PHE A 46 -1.16 3.99 24.36
CA PHE A 46 -0.05 3.13 24.82
C PHE A 46 1.31 3.84 24.84
N GLY A 47 1.38 5.10 24.40
CA GLY A 47 2.63 5.83 24.26
C GLY A 47 3.64 5.06 23.41
N TYR A 48 4.86 4.92 23.92
CA TYR A 48 5.95 4.23 23.23
C TYR A 48 6.01 2.72 23.49
N SER A 49 5.16 2.17 24.37
CA SER A 49 5.19 0.76 24.75
C SER A 49 4.90 -0.19 23.58
N PHE A 50 4.23 0.27 22.52
CA PHE A 50 3.93 -0.54 21.33
C PHE A 50 5.02 -0.46 20.24
N LEU A 51 6.01 0.43 20.33
CA LEU A 51 6.99 0.64 19.25
C LEU A 51 7.80 -0.62 18.89
N TRP A 52 8.02 -1.52 19.85
CA TRP A 52 8.75 -2.75 19.60
C TRP A 52 8.08 -3.64 18.54
N SER A 53 6.76 -3.54 18.36
CA SER A 53 6.01 -4.34 17.37
C SER A 53 6.36 -3.95 15.93
N LEU A 54 6.93 -2.77 15.70
CA LEU A 54 7.34 -2.32 14.37
C LEU A 54 8.39 -3.24 13.75
N ILE A 55 9.32 -3.77 14.54
CA ILE A 55 10.39 -4.64 14.04
C ILE A 55 9.81 -5.93 13.41
N PRO A 56 9.02 -6.76 14.12
CA PRO A 56 8.45 -7.97 13.53
C PRO A 56 7.46 -7.66 12.41
N ILE A 57 6.65 -6.61 12.51
CA ILE A 57 5.69 -6.23 11.46
C ILE A 57 6.44 -5.86 10.16
N THR A 58 7.51 -5.06 10.27
CA THR A 58 8.31 -4.65 9.11
C THR A 58 8.96 -5.85 8.42
N LEU A 59 9.49 -6.80 9.19
CA LEU A 59 10.08 -8.02 8.63
C LEU A 59 9.06 -8.83 7.84
N VAL A 60 7.87 -9.05 8.42
CA VAL A 60 6.79 -9.77 7.75
C VAL A 60 6.33 -9.03 6.49
N LEU A 61 6.20 -7.70 6.56
CA LEU A 61 5.81 -6.88 5.42
C LEU A 61 6.83 -6.99 4.28
N ILE A 62 8.13 -6.89 4.56
CA ILE A 62 9.20 -7.04 3.56
C ILE A 62 9.08 -8.39 2.85
N ILE A 63 8.87 -9.48 3.60
CA ILE A 63 8.75 -10.83 3.04
C ILE A 63 7.51 -10.91 2.12
N ILE A 64 6.36 -10.43 2.59
CA ILE A 64 5.11 -10.49 1.81
C ILE A 64 5.21 -9.65 0.53
N GLN A 65 5.78 -8.44 0.60
CA GLN A 65 5.91 -7.57 -0.56
C GLN A 65 6.91 -8.11 -1.57
N GLU A 66 8.03 -8.66 -1.11
CA GLU A 66 9.01 -9.30 -2.00
C GLU A 66 8.41 -10.54 -2.69
N MET A 67 7.69 -11.39 -1.96
CA MET A 67 6.98 -12.53 -2.53
C MET A 67 5.96 -12.11 -3.58
N SER A 68 5.18 -11.06 -3.30
CA SER A 68 4.15 -10.54 -4.21
C SER A 68 4.77 -9.95 -5.48
N ALA A 69 5.84 -9.18 -5.34
CA ALA A 69 6.58 -8.62 -6.46
C ALA A 69 7.22 -9.72 -7.32
N ARG A 70 7.90 -10.70 -6.70
CA ARG A 70 8.51 -11.82 -7.40
C ARG A 70 7.47 -12.64 -8.15
N MET A 71 6.32 -12.92 -7.53
CA MET A 71 5.24 -13.64 -8.17
C MET A 71 4.71 -12.89 -9.40
N GLY A 72 4.49 -11.58 -9.31
CA GLY A 72 4.04 -10.76 -10.44
C GLY A 72 5.06 -10.73 -11.59
N VAL A 73 6.35 -10.55 -11.27
CA VAL A 73 7.43 -10.51 -12.27
C VAL A 73 7.64 -11.87 -12.95
N VAL A 74 7.59 -12.98 -12.21
CA VAL A 74 7.85 -14.33 -12.75
C VAL A 74 6.65 -14.87 -13.52
N SER A 75 5.43 -14.66 -13.02
CA SER A 75 4.22 -15.22 -13.66
C SER A 75 3.66 -14.32 -14.77
N GLY A 76 3.95 -13.01 -14.74
CA GLY A 76 3.30 -12.03 -15.62
C GLY A 76 1.80 -11.87 -15.36
N LYS A 77 1.27 -12.38 -14.25
CA LYS A 77 -0.15 -12.41 -13.92
C LYS A 77 -0.43 -11.79 -12.55
N GLY A 78 -1.64 -11.27 -12.38
CA GLY A 78 -2.13 -10.82 -11.07
C GLY A 78 -2.40 -11.99 -10.12
N LEU A 79 -2.41 -11.71 -8.81
CA LEU A 79 -2.76 -12.70 -7.79
C LEU A 79 -4.16 -13.32 -8.04
N SER A 80 -5.13 -12.51 -8.48
CA SER A 80 -6.48 -12.96 -8.81
C SER A 80 -6.51 -14.00 -9.93
N ASP A 81 -5.68 -13.83 -10.96
CA ASP A 81 -5.60 -14.73 -12.10
C ASP A 81 -4.95 -16.05 -11.68
N LEU A 82 -3.89 -15.99 -10.87
CA LEU A 82 -3.23 -17.17 -10.34
C LEU A 82 -4.15 -17.98 -9.42
N ILE A 83 -4.97 -17.31 -8.59
CA ILE A 83 -5.97 -17.98 -7.75
C ILE A 83 -7.03 -18.64 -8.64
N ARG A 84 -7.49 -17.96 -9.69
CA ARG A 84 -8.47 -18.51 -10.63
C ARG A 84 -7.96 -19.74 -11.37
N GLU A 85 -6.70 -19.72 -11.78
CA GLU A 85 -6.06 -20.84 -12.47
C GLU A 85 -5.87 -22.06 -11.56
N LYS A 86 -5.53 -21.86 -10.28
CA LYS A 86 -5.27 -22.97 -9.34
C LYS A 86 -6.50 -23.49 -8.61
N PHE A 87 -7.44 -22.62 -8.25
CA PHE A 87 -8.56 -22.94 -7.34
C PHE A 87 -9.93 -22.81 -8.00
N GLY A 88 -9.97 -22.43 -9.28
CA GLY A 88 -11.20 -22.30 -10.06
C GLY A 88 -12.00 -21.03 -9.77
N VAL A 89 -13.02 -20.80 -10.61
CA VAL A 89 -13.78 -19.53 -10.66
C VAL A 89 -14.61 -19.28 -9.39
N LYS A 90 -15.17 -20.33 -8.77
CA LYS A 90 -16.02 -20.19 -7.57
C LYS A 90 -15.23 -19.59 -6.40
N THR A 91 -14.04 -20.11 -6.13
CA THR A 91 -13.16 -19.63 -5.07
C THR A 91 -12.71 -18.19 -5.32
N THR A 92 -12.29 -17.90 -6.55
CA THR A 92 -11.90 -16.55 -6.95
C THR A 92 -13.04 -15.56 -6.81
N PHE A 93 -14.28 -15.96 -7.15
CA PHE A 93 -15.44 -15.08 -7.02
C PHE A 93 -15.63 -14.63 -5.57
N TYR A 94 -15.68 -15.56 -4.61
CA TYR A 94 -15.82 -15.21 -3.20
C TYR A 94 -14.67 -14.35 -2.69
N LEU A 95 -13.43 -14.67 -3.07
CA LEU A 95 -12.26 -13.91 -2.66
C LEU A 95 -12.24 -12.49 -3.25
N LEU A 96 -12.62 -12.32 -4.52
CA LEU A 96 -12.74 -11.02 -5.15
C LEU A 96 -13.92 -10.22 -4.59
N SER A 97 -15.04 -10.85 -4.26
CA SER A 97 -16.15 -10.18 -3.57
C SER A 97 -15.71 -9.64 -2.22
N ALA A 98 -14.99 -10.44 -1.42
CA ALA A 98 -14.41 -9.98 -0.15
C ALA A 98 -13.42 -8.83 -0.38
N LEU A 99 -12.55 -8.95 -1.38
CA LEU A 99 -11.60 -7.89 -1.74
C LEU A 99 -12.31 -6.57 -2.10
N VAL A 100 -13.38 -6.62 -2.88
CA VAL A 100 -14.18 -5.43 -3.23
C VAL A 100 -14.80 -4.80 -1.99
N LEU A 101 -15.36 -5.60 -1.08
CA LEU A 101 -15.94 -5.10 0.17
C LEU A 101 -14.87 -4.44 1.06
N THR A 102 -13.69 -5.04 1.19
CA THR A 102 -12.58 -4.44 1.94
C THR A 102 -12.13 -3.13 1.33
N ASN A 103 -11.94 -3.08 0.01
CA ASN A 103 -11.54 -1.84 -0.68
C ASN A 103 -12.62 -0.75 -0.59
N PHE A 104 -13.88 -1.12 -0.58
CA PHE A 104 -14.97 -0.18 -0.34
C PHE A 104 -14.88 0.43 1.06
N GLY A 105 -14.60 -0.39 2.08
CA GLY A 105 -14.33 0.08 3.44
C GLY A 105 -13.14 1.04 3.52
N ASN A 106 -12.01 0.68 2.90
CA ASN A 106 -10.83 1.56 2.83
C ASN A 106 -11.15 2.89 2.13
N THR A 107 -11.92 2.84 1.05
CA THR A 107 -12.35 4.05 0.32
C THR A 107 -13.17 4.97 1.23
N ILE A 108 -14.11 4.43 1.99
CA ILE A 108 -14.88 5.21 2.98
C ILE A 108 -13.95 5.85 4.03
N ALA A 109 -12.97 5.10 4.54
CA ALA A 109 -12.01 5.60 5.52
C ALA A 109 -11.15 6.74 4.95
N GLU A 110 -10.70 6.64 3.70
CA GLU A 110 -9.97 7.70 2.99
C GLU A 110 -10.80 8.98 2.88
N PHE A 111 -12.04 8.86 2.44
CA PHE A 111 -12.95 10.01 2.36
C PHE A 111 -13.20 10.66 3.72
N ALA A 112 -13.39 9.87 4.78
CA ALA A 112 -13.51 10.37 6.14
C ALA A 112 -12.22 11.07 6.61
N GLY A 113 -11.05 10.54 6.25
CA GLY A 113 -9.75 11.16 6.49
C GLY A 113 -9.62 12.53 5.82
N VAL A 114 -9.97 12.64 4.54
CA VAL A 114 -9.97 13.90 3.80
C VAL A 114 -10.93 14.91 4.43
N ALA A 115 -12.15 14.50 4.77
CA ALA A 115 -13.11 15.38 5.46
C ALA A 115 -12.60 15.89 6.80
N SER A 116 -11.98 15.02 7.61
CA SER A 116 -11.40 15.41 8.90
C SER A 116 -10.24 16.38 8.71
N ALA A 117 -9.32 16.08 7.79
CA ALA A 117 -8.18 16.93 7.49
C ALA A 117 -8.60 18.32 6.98
N MET A 118 -9.57 18.37 6.05
CA MET A 118 -10.11 19.63 5.53
C MET A 118 -10.91 20.42 6.58
N GLY A 119 -11.56 19.73 7.51
CA GLY A 119 -12.24 20.33 8.66
C GLY A 119 -11.28 21.12 9.56
N ILE A 120 -10.02 20.67 9.71
CA ILE A 120 -8.98 21.42 10.45
C ILE A 120 -8.70 22.78 9.79
N PHE A 121 -8.79 22.86 8.46
CA PHE A 121 -8.64 24.10 7.70
C PHE A 121 -9.93 24.93 7.59
N GLY A 122 -11.03 24.49 8.24
CA GLY A 122 -12.32 25.18 8.22
C GLY A 122 -13.11 25.02 6.91
N ILE A 123 -12.74 24.08 6.04
CA ILE A 123 -13.45 23.81 4.79
C ILE A 123 -14.64 22.89 5.10
N SER A 124 -15.82 23.21 4.57
CA SER A 124 -17.03 22.42 4.84
C SER A 124 -16.93 21.01 4.23
N THR A 125 -17.49 20.02 4.93
CA THR A 125 -17.50 18.61 4.50
C THR A 125 -18.16 18.42 3.14
N TYR A 126 -19.18 19.23 2.82
CA TYR A 126 -19.88 19.21 1.54
C TYR A 126 -19.02 19.65 0.36
N LEU A 127 -17.96 20.43 0.62
CA LEU A 127 -16.99 20.87 -0.39
C LEU A 127 -15.82 19.89 -0.51
N SER A 128 -15.41 19.27 0.60
CA SER A 128 -14.31 18.29 0.62
C SER A 128 -14.73 16.91 0.12
N MET A 129 -16.01 16.55 0.24
CA MET A 129 -16.59 15.29 -0.22
C MET A 129 -17.78 15.59 -1.14
N PRO A 130 -17.57 15.73 -2.45
CA PRO A 130 -18.70 15.77 -3.38
C PRO A 130 -19.39 14.40 -3.33
N LEU A 131 -20.67 14.41 -2.94
CA LEU A 131 -21.56 13.25 -2.98
C LEU A 131 -21.77 12.76 -4.42
#